data_AF-A0A2T7UB35-F1
#
_entry.id   AF-A0A2T7UB35-F1
#
_cell.length_a   1.000
_cell.length_b   1.000
_cell.length_c   1.000
_cell.angle_alpha   90.00
_cell.angle_beta   90.00
_cell.angle_gamma   90.00
#
_symmetry.space_group_name_H-M   'P 1'
#
loop_
_entity.id
_entity.type
_entity.pdbx_description
1 polymer ?
#
loop_
_entity_poly.entity_id
_entity_poly.type
_entity_poly.pdbx_seq_one_letter_code
_entity_poly.pdbx_strand_id
1 'polypeptide(L)'
;MRSPIAVVDVDRCETWTRYKNGLCDTCAANCCTMPVEVKLADLVRLELVDPFEAEHEDPKQIAKRLSKAGLIEHFNFKNSIFSLARRASGDCQFLDAKTRRCTVYDKRPNTCRLHPQVGPRPNHCPYGNKAQSR
;
A
#
# COMPACT_ATOMS: atom_id res chain seq x y z
N MET A 1 18.94 24.91 -18.26
CA MET A 1 19.00 23.44 -18.25
C MET A 1 18.73 22.96 -16.84
N ARG A 2 17.53 22.45 -16.56
CA ARG A 2 17.22 21.87 -15.23
C ARG A 2 17.80 20.46 -15.21
N SER A 3 18.68 20.20 -14.25
CA SER A 3 19.20 18.86 -14.00
C SER A 3 18.00 17.88 -13.87
N PRO A 4 17.92 16.81 -14.67
CA PRO A 4 16.69 16.05 -14.88
C PRO A 4 16.35 15.07 -13.76
N ILE A 5 17.05 15.15 -12.62
CA ILE A 5 16.75 14.29 -11.47
C ILE A 5 15.56 14.92 -10.73
N ALA A 6 14.37 14.78 -11.30
CA ALA A 6 13.14 14.96 -10.54
C ALA A 6 13.05 13.79 -9.56
N VAL A 7 13.66 13.95 -8.38
CA VAL A 7 13.47 13.03 -7.26
C VAL A 7 11.98 13.11 -6.89
N VAL A 8 11.28 11.99 -7.00
CA VAL A 8 9.90 11.90 -6.55
C VAL A 8 9.89 11.72 -5.05
N ASP A 9 9.12 12.57 -4.38
CA ASP A 9 8.86 12.52 -2.96
C ASP A 9 7.43 11.98 -2.77
N VAL A 10 7.32 10.84 -2.07
CA VAL A 10 6.05 10.15 -1.87
C VAL A 10 5.06 10.96 -1.04
N ASP A 11 5.55 11.81 -0.15
CA ASP A 11 4.73 12.62 0.75
C ASP A 11 4.36 13.97 0.10
N ARG A 12 5.11 14.40 -0.92
CA ARG A 12 4.81 15.63 -1.68
C ARG A 12 4.14 15.31 -3.01
N CYS A 13 2.81 15.27 -2.97
CA CYS A 13 1.95 14.99 -4.12
C CYS A 13 2.28 15.81 -5.38
N GLU A 14 2.72 17.07 -5.25
CA GLU A 14 3.12 17.93 -6.36
C GLU A 14 4.28 17.38 -7.21
N THR A 15 5.16 16.56 -6.61
CA THR A 15 6.29 15.91 -7.27
C THR A 15 5.88 14.67 -8.07
N TRP A 16 4.64 14.20 -7.89
CA TRP A 16 4.16 12.98 -8.55
C TRP A 16 4.00 13.18 -10.06
N THR A 17 4.29 12.11 -10.80
CA THR A 17 4.23 12.11 -12.26
C THR A 17 2.82 11.76 -12.73
N ARG A 18 2.33 12.46 -13.75
CA ARG A 18 1.05 12.11 -14.40
C ARG A 18 1.13 10.68 -14.93
N TYR A 19 0.15 9.86 -14.58
CA TYR A 19 0.14 8.44 -14.92
C TYR A 19 0.06 8.21 -16.43
N LYS A 20 0.77 7.18 -16.89
CA LYS A 20 0.70 6.60 -18.24
C LYS A 20 0.80 5.08 -18.12
N ASN A 21 0.15 4.36 -19.03
CA ASN A 21 0.26 2.90 -19.09
C ASN A 21 1.73 2.49 -19.26
N GLY A 22 2.14 1.43 -18.56
CA GLY A 22 3.51 0.92 -18.56
C GLY A 22 4.45 1.51 -17.50
N LEU A 23 4.05 2.55 -16.74
CA LEU A 23 4.91 3.11 -15.69
C LEU A 23 5.33 2.07 -14.64
N CYS A 24 4.48 1.10 -14.32
CA CYS A 24 4.79 0.05 -13.35
C CYS A 24 5.90 -0.91 -13.81
N ASP A 25 6.27 -0.92 -15.10
CA ASP A 25 7.24 -1.86 -15.67
C ASP A 25 8.68 -1.55 -15.26
N THR A 26 8.98 -0.27 -15.05
CA THR A 26 10.30 0.21 -14.63
C THR A 26 10.27 0.88 -13.25
N CYS A 27 9.18 0.74 -12.50
CA CYS A 27 8.97 1.43 -11.23
C CYS A 27 9.69 0.75 -10.05
N ALA A 28 10.17 1.56 -9.10
CA ALA A 28 10.67 1.13 -7.79
C ALA A 28 9.55 0.74 -6.80
N ALA A 29 8.28 0.81 -7.22
CA ALA A 29 7.08 0.51 -6.44
C ALA A 29 6.85 1.42 -5.22
N ASN A 30 7.11 2.72 -5.36
CA ASN A 30 6.87 3.72 -4.31
C ASN A 30 5.41 3.78 -3.82
N CYS A 31 4.42 3.49 -4.67
CA CYS A 31 3.03 3.36 -4.21
C CYS A 31 2.84 2.22 -3.18
N CYS A 32 3.74 1.24 -3.17
CA CYS A 32 3.77 0.15 -2.21
C CYS A 32 4.63 0.45 -0.98
N THR A 33 5.18 1.66 -0.84
CA THR A 33 5.86 2.10 0.40
C THR A 33 5.00 3.04 1.24
N MET A 34 3.90 3.50 0.65
CA MET A 34 2.92 4.36 1.30
C MET A 34 2.11 3.60 2.36
N PRO A 35 1.71 4.26 3.46
CA PRO A 35 0.75 3.70 4.41
C PRO A 35 -0.57 3.39 3.70
N VAL A 36 -1.21 2.28 4.10
CA VAL A 36 -2.51 1.87 3.57
C VAL A 36 -3.46 1.59 4.73
N GLU A 37 -4.51 2.40 4.80
CA GLU A 37 -5.64 2.18 5.68
C GLU A 37 -6.67 1.29 4.99
N VAL A 38 -7.17 0.30 5.73
CA VAL A 38 -8.09 -0.72 5.24
C VAL A 38 -9.22 -0.97 6.24
N LYS A 39 -10.35 -1.47 5.74
CA LYS A 39 -11.46 -1.94 6.57
C LYS A 39 -11.40 -3.46 6.76
N LEU A 40 -12.21 -4.00 7.66
CA LEU A 40 -12.27 -5.45 7.93
C LEU A 40 -12.51 -6.29 6.66
N ALA A 41 -13.40 -5.84 5.77
CA ALA A 41 -13.65 -6.53 4.50
C ALA A 41 -12.42 -6.60 3.57
N ASP A 42 -11.51 -5.63 3.63
CA ASP A 42 -10.25 -5.68 2.89
C ASP A 42 -9.26 -6.65 3.54
N LEU A 43 -9.27 -6.80 4.86
CA LEU A 43 -8.47 -7.82 5.56
C LEU A 43 -8.93 -9.24 5.19
N VAL A 44 -10.24 -9.45 5.06
CA VAL A 44 -10.81 -10.70 4.53
C VAL A 44 -10.38 -10.92 3.09
N ARG A 45 -10.46 -9.89 2.24
CA ARG A 45 -10.02 -9.95 0.84
C ARG A 45 -8.53 -10.30 0.72
N LEU A 46 -7.70 -9.77 1.61
CA LEU A 46 -6.27 -10.07 1.72
C LEU A 46 -6.00 -11.44 2.37
N GLU A 47 -7.03 -12.17 2.79
CA GLU A 47 -6.95 -13.46 3.48
C GLU A 47 -6.15 -13.40 4.79
N LEU A 48 -6.16 -12.24 5.46
CA LEU A 48 -5.56 -12.06 6.78
C LEU A 48 -6.52 -12.37 7.93
N VAL A 49 -7.82 -12.34 7.62
CA VAL A 49 -8.94 -12.57 8.52
C VAL A 49 -9.90 -13.50 7.81
N ASP A 50 -10.36 -14.53 8.51
CA ASP A 50 -11.37 -15.44 7.98
C ASP A 50 -12.75 -14.76 7.94
N PRO A 51 -13.64 -15.03 6.95
CA PRO A 51 -14.97 -14.46 6.92
C PRO A 51 -15.80 -14.74 8.19
N PHE A 52 -15.69 -15.94 8.76
CA PHE A 52 -16.38 -16.32 9.99
C PHE A 52 -15.85 -15.52 11.19
N GLU A 53 -14.53 -15.36 11.29
CA GLU A 53 -13.88 -14.49 12.29
C GLU A 53 -14.41 -13.05 12.16
N ALA A 54 -14.48 -12.52 10.93
CA ALA A 54 -14.95 -11.16 10.68
C ALA A 54 -16.43 -10.92 11.07
N GLU A 55 -17.26 -11.96 11.05
CA GLU A 55 -18.68 -11.89 11.42
C GLU A 55 -18.92 -12.02 12.94
N HIS A 56 -18.07 -12.78 13.64
CA HIS A 56 -18.35 -13.21 15.02
C HIS A 56 -17.38 -12.66 16.06
N GLU A 57 -16.20 -12.15 15.67
CA GLU A 57 -15.22 -11.58 16.59
C GLU A 57 -15.26 -10.05 16.65
N ASP A 58 -15.00 -9.50 17.84
CA ASP A 58 -14.87 -8.06 18.03
C ASP A 58 -13.63 -7.52 17.27
N PRO A 59 -13.75 -6.42 16.49
CA PRO A 59 -12.63 -5.85 15.73
C PRO A 59 -11.37 -5.57 16.55
N LYS A 60 -11.50 -5.28 17.86
CA LYS A 60 -10.36 -5.06 18.75
C LYS A 60 -9.58 -6.35 19.03
N GLN A 61 -10.24 -7.50 19.11
CA GLN A 61 -9.57 -8.80 19.28
C GLN A 61 -8.83 -9.20 18.01
N ILE A 62 -9.49 -9.03 16.86
CA ILE A 62 -8.88 -9.22 15.54
C ILE A 62 -7.63 -8.32 15.41
N ALA A 63 -7.76 -7.02 15.71
CA ALA A 63 -6.65 -6.08 15.68
C ALA A 63 -5.49 -6.51 16.59
N LYS A 64 -5.77 -6.97 17.82
CA LYS A 64 -4.75 -7.46 18.74
C LYS A 64 -4.01 -8.68 18.18
N ARG A 65 -4.73 -9.64 17.59
CA ARG A 65 -4.15 -10.82 16.92
C ARG A 65 -3.26 -10.41 15.75
N LEU A 66 -3.77 -9.57 14.86
CA LEU A 66 -3.04 -9.10 13.67
C LEU A 66 -1.82 -8.26 14.02
N SER A 67 -1.90 -7.41 15.05
CA SER A 67 -0.77 -6.63 15.54
C SER A 67 0.33 -7.53 16.10
N LYS A 68 -0.04 -8.56 16.89
CA LYS A 68 0.92 -9.56 17.39
C LYS A 68 1.60 -10.35 16.26
N ALA A 69 0.87 -10.60 15.17
CA ALA A 69 1.40 -11.25 13.98
C ALA A 69 2.24 -10.32 13.09
N GLY A 70 2.33 -9.02 13.41
CA GLY A 70 3.04 -8.03 12.61
C GLY A 70 2.37 -7.71 11.27
N LEU A 71 1.06 -7.94 11.14
CA LEU A 71 0.29 -7.73 9.91
C LEU A 71 -0.35 -6.33 9.82
N ILE A 72 -0.52 -5.67 10.97
CA ILE A 72 -0.97 -4.27 11.07
C ILE A 72 -0.03 -3.47 11.97
N GLU A 73 0.12 -2.18 11.67
CA GLU A 73 0.90 -1.23 12.49
C GLU A 73 0.02 -0.46 13.48
N HIS A 74 -1.25 -0.21 13.14
CA HIS A 74 -2.17 0.57 13.95
C HIS A 74 -3.63 0.16 13.74
N PHE A 75 -4.46 0.37 14.75
CA PHE A 75 -5.91 0.18 14.69
C PHE A 75 -6.64 1.36 15.33
N ASN A 76 -7.48 2.03 14.54
CA ASN A 76 -8.36 3.08 15.01
C ASN A 76 -9.72 2.48 15.40
N PHE A 77 -9.94 2.33 16.71
CA PHE A 77 -11.16 1.75 17.25
C PHE A 77 -12.43 2.53 16.88
N LYS A 78 -12.38 3.88 16.91
CA LYS A 78 -13.55 4.73 16.66
C LYS A 78 -14.14 4.50 15.27
N ASN A 79 -13.28 4.31 14.27
CA ASN A 79 -13.69 4.17 12.88
C ASN A 79 -13.56 2.73 12.35
N SER A 80 -13.07 1.80 13.18
CA SER A 80 -12.72 0.43 12.77
C SER A 80 -11.82 0.38 11.53
N ILE A 81 -10.77 1.21 11.54
CA ILE A 81 -9.78 1.30 10.45
C ILE A 81 -8.48 0.66 10.90
N PHE A 82 -7.92 -0.19 10.06
CA PHE A 82 -6.65 -0.87 10.27
C PHE A 82 -5.58 -0.29 9.34
N SER A 83 -4.38 -0.07 9.85
CA SER A 83 -3.23 0.33 9.03
C SER A 83 -2.37 -0.91 8.78
N LEU A 84 -2.18 -1.29 7.51
CA LEU A 84 -1.37 -2.46 7.17
C LEU A 84 0.09 -2.26 7.57
N ALA A 85 0.72 -3.32 8.06
CA ALA A 85 2.13 -3.26 8.43
C ALA A 85 3.02 -3.11 7.19
N ARG A 86 4.11 -2.36 7.38
CA ARG A 86 5.22 -2.25 6.45
C ARG A 86 6.45 -2.93 7.03
N ARG A 87 7.32 -3.42 6.15
CA ARG A 87 8.64 -3.94 6.53
C ARG A 87 9.50 -2.79 7.06
N ALA A 88 10.60 -3.12 7.73
CA ALA A 88 11.57 -2.12 8.20
C ALA A 88 12.12 -1.23 7.05
N SER A 89 12.11 -1.73 5.81
CA SER A 89 12.47 -0.94 4.61
C SER A 89 11.42 0.10 4.21
N GLY A 90 10.26 0.14 4.85
CA GLY A 90 9.09 0.93 4.43
C GLY A 90 8.25 0.26 3.35
N ASP A 91 8.64 -0.91 2.83
CA ASP A 91 7.87 -1.64 1.82
C ASP A 91 6.62 -2.30 2.42
N CYS A 92 5.54 -2.36 1.64
CA CYS A 92 4.40 -3.22 1.90
C CYS A 92 4.85 -4.68 2.07
N GLN A 93 4.28 -5.37 3.05
CA GLN A 93 4.59 -6.78 3.33
C GLN A 93 4.39 -7.73 2.14
N PHE A 94 3.52 -7.35 1.19
CA PHE A 94 3.20 -8.12 -0.02
C PHE A 94 4.01 -7.70 -1.26
N LEU A 95 5.05 -6.88 -1.09
CA LEU A 95 5.92 -6.47 -2.19
C LEU A 95 7.05 -7.49 -2.38
N ASP A 96 7.17 -8.03 -3.59
CA ASP A 96 8.28 -8.90 -3.94
C ASP A 96 9.58 -8.08 -4.02
N ALA A 97 10.60 -8.52 -3.27
CA ALA A 97 11.84 -7.78 -3.11
C ALA A 97 12.65 -7.65 -4.41
N LYS A 98 12.54 -8.63 -5.32
CA LYS A 98 13.34 -8.67 -6.55
C LYS A 98 12.64 -7.95 -7.70
N THR A 99 11.41 -8.33 -8.00
CA THR A 99 10.62 -7.83 -9.12
C THR A 99 10.00 -6.46 -8.84
N ARG A 100 9.84 -6.07 -7.57
CA ARG A 100 9.09 -4.88 -7.15
C ARG A 100 7.64 -4.90 -7.63
N ARG A 101 7.04 -6.10 -7.72
CA ARG A 101 5.62 -6.31 -8.00
C ARG A 101 4.94 -6.87 -6.77
N CYS A 102 3.63 -6.64 -6.64
CA CYS A 102 2.88 -7.24 -5.56
C CYS A 102 2.68 -8.73 -5.80
N THR A 103 2.81 -9.53 -4.75
CA THR A 103 2.54 -10.96 -4.76
C THR A 103 1.06 -11.32 -4.65
N VAL A 104 0.20 -10.39 -4.19
CA VAL A 104 -1.25 -10.60 -3.99
C VAL A 104 -2.10 -9.53 -4.68
N TYR A 105 -1.70 -9.10 -5.89
CA TYR A 105 -2.27 -7.93 -6.55
C TYR A 105 -3.81 -7.99 -6.68
N ASP A 106 -4.37 -9.16 -7.01
CA ASP A 106 -5.82 -9.34 -7.18
C ASP A 106 -6.61 -9.21 -5.86
N LYS A 107 -5.95 -9.48 -4.74
CA LYS A 107 -6.52 -9.43 -3.38
C LYS A 107 -6.34 -8.08 -2.69
N ARG A 108 -5.65 -7.14 -3.33
CA ARG A 108 -5.39 -5.81 -2.75
C ARG A 108 -6.68 -5.04 -2.46
N PRO A 109 -6.67 -4.12 -1.47
CA PRO A 109 -7.76 -3.18 -1.28
C PRO A 109 -7.93 -2.28 -2.51
N ASN A 110 -9.13 -1.72 -2.68
CA ASN A 110 -9.45 -0.88 -3.84
C ASN A 110 -8.53 0.34 -3.94
N THR A 111 -8.12 0.92 -2.82
CA THR A 111 -7.14 2.01 -2.75
C THR A 111 -5.84 1.67 -3.49
N CYS A 112 -5.36 0.43 -3.37
CA CYS A 112 -4.15 -0.04 -4.03
C CYS A 112 -4.38 -0.53 -5.47
N ARG A 113 -5.50 -1.20 -5.76
CA ARG A 113 -5.81 -1.73 -7.11
C ARG A 113 -6.20 -0.63 -8.10
N LEU A 114 -6.93 0.37 -7.62
CA LEU A 114 -7.43 1.47 -8.44
C LEU A 114 -6.44 2.65 -8.47
N HIS A 115 -5.34 2.61 -7.73
CA HIS A 115 -4.29 3.61 -7.85
C HIS A 115 -3.70 3.59 -9.27
N PRO A 116 -3.52 4.75 -9.94
CA PRO A 116 -3.64 6.11 -9.42
C PRO A 116 -4.97 6.83 -9.71
N GLN A 117 -6.01 6.13 -10.19
CA GLN A 117 -7.33 6.75 -10.37
C GLN A 117 -7.89 7.26 -9.04
N VAL A 118 -7.58 6.56 -7.96
CA VAL A 118 -7.85 6.95 -6.57
C VAL A 118 -6.56 7.23 -5.80
N GLY A 119 -6.65 8.11 -4.80
CA GLY A 119 -5.55 8.43 -3.89
C GLY A 119 -5.41 9.94 -3.61
N PRO A 120 -4.32 10.36 -2.94
CA PRO A 120 -4.07 11.75 -2.56
C PRO A 120 -4.02 12.73 -3.74
N ARG A 121 -3.52 12.27 -4.89
CA ARG A 121 -3.49 13.02 -6.15
C ARG A 121 -3.98 12.13 -7.30
N PRO A 122 -5.29 12.17 -7.63
CA PRO A 122 -5.85 11.37 -8.72
C PRO A 122 -5.12 11.57 -10.05
N ASN A 123 -5.01 10.48 -10.82
CA ASN A 123 -4.29 10.37 -12.10
C ASN A 123 -2.78 10.66 -12.04
N HIS A 124 -2.20 10.73 -10.84
CA HIS A 124 -0.76 10.89 -10.64
C HIS A 124 -0.22 9.77 -9.77
N CYS A 125 0.99 9.34 -10.08
CA CYS A 125 1.67 8.25 -9.40
C CYS A 125 3.02 8.76 -8.88
N PRO A 126 3.45 8.34 -7.67
CA PRO A 126 4.79 8.59 -7.18
C PRO A 126 5.83 7.71 -7.92
N TYR A 127 5.79 7.67 -9.25
CA TYR A 127 6.69 6.87 -10.07
C TYR A 127 8.15 7.23 -9.80
N GLY A 128 8.94 6.25 -9.33
CA GLY A 128 10.39 6.34 -9.26
C GLY A 128 10.99 5.29 -10.17
N ASN A 129 11.94 5.65 -11.03
CA ASN A 129 12.62 4.68 -11.89
C ASN A 129 13.51 3.77 -11.02
N LYS A 130 13.31 2.46 -11.10
CA LYS A 130 14.10 1.46 -10.36
C LYS A 130 15.60 1.54 -10.68
N ALA A 131 15.97 1.96 -11.89
CA ALA A 131 17.37 2.17 -12.27
C ALA A 131 18.03 3.35 -11.54
N GLN A 132 17.22 4.27 -10.98
CA GLN A 132 17.67 5.49 -10.30
C GLN A 132 17.47 5.42 -8.78
N SER A 133 16.65 4.49 -8.27
CA SER A 133 16.53 4.21 -6.84
C SER A 133 17.79 3.47 -6.36
N ARG A 134 18.79 4.23 -5.93
CA ARG A 134 19.94 3.73 -5.17
C ARG A 134 19.73 3.96 -3.69
#